data_AF-A0A4R5MDK9-F1
#
_entry.id   AF-A0A4R5MDK9-F1
#
_cell.length_a   1.000
_cell.length_b   1.000
_cell.length_c   1.000
_cell.angle_alpha   90.00
_cell.angle_beta   90.00
_cell.angle_gamma   90.00
#
_symmetry.space_group_name_H-M   'P 1'
#
loop_
_entity.id
_entity.type
_entity.pdbx_description
1 polymer ?
#
loop_
_entity_poly.entity_id
_entity_poly.type
_entity_poly.pdbx_seq_one_letter_code
_entity_poly.pdbx_strand_id
1 'polypeptide(L)'
;MKPNEWMWPLGVLAFVIVTSVVLRHAPYTSTETATWVQAIASVVAIWWSGSSARRLQRDIQRQKRITRAGAVVEIATAAWNLASHVVTQLPDREAVQQVGRGERHFDYPELQEMERVTVSIPLHDLNTPELVRLVMMLTATVRQLREKVDFMLANHREIDGAGFEEFFKTLGQMRSACLDIRNRMAEQLAAIEHS
;
A
#
# COMPACT_ATOMS: atom_id res chain seq x y z
N MET A 1 -9.76 29.40 -7.26
CA MET A 1 -9.43 30.31 -6.15
C MET A 1 -10.17 29.83 -4.91
N LYS A 2 -9.45 29.33 -3.90
CA LYS A 2 -10.08 28.93 -2.62
C LYS A 2 -10.50 30.22 -1.90
N PRO A 3 -11.77 30.40 -1.49
CA PRO A 3 -12.15 31.54 -0.68
C PRO A 3 -11.31 31.53 0.60
N ASN A 4 -10.76 32.67 0.97
CA ASN A 4 -9.78 32.83 2.03
C ASN A 4 -10.36 32.39 3.39
N GLU A 5 -10.19 31.11 3.75
CA GLU A 5 -10.60 30.53 5.04
C GLU A 5 -9.97 31.26 6.24
N TRP A 6 -8.89 32.02 6.02
CA TRP A 6 -8.21 32.86 7.00
C TRP A 6 -8.88 34.23 7.23
N MET A 7 -9.67 34.73 6.29
CA MET A 7 -10.32 36.04 6.42
C MET A 7 -11.57 36.00 7.30
N TRP A 8 -12.23 34.85 7.39
CA TRP A 8 -13.45 34.69 8.19
C TRP A 8 -13.20 34.75 9.72
N PRO A 9 -12.19 34.08 10.31
CA PRO A 9 -11.88 34.24 11.74
C PRO A 9 -11.38 35.66 12.06
N LEU A 10 -10.67 36.31 11.14
CA LEU A 10 -10.30 37.73 11.28
C LEU A 10 -11.52 38.65 11.22
N GLY A 11 -12.50 38.35 10.37
CA GLY A 11 -13.77 39.07 10.30
C GLY A 11 -14.60 38.92 11.59
N VAL A 12 -14.62 37.73 12.18
CA VAL A 12 -15.28 37.48 13.48
C VAL A 12 -14.53 38.18 14.61
N LEU A 13 -13.20 38.09 14.65
CA LEU A 13 -12.38 38.83 15.62
C LEU A 13 -12.54 40.34 15.49
N ALA A 14 -12.55 40.87 14.26
CA ALA A 14 -12.77 42.29 14.01
C ALA A 14 -14.18 42.74 14.43
N PHE A 15 -15.21 41.95 14.12
CA PHE A 15 -16.58 42.21 14.57
C PHE A 15 -16.68 42.21 16.10
N VAL A 16 -16.01 41.26 16.77
CA VAL A 16 -15.93 41.16 18.23
C VAL A 16 -15.19 42.36 18.83
N ILE A 17 -14.06 42.77 18.27
CA ILE A 17 -13.31 43.95 18.74
C ILE A 17 -14.16 45.22 18.59
N VAL A 18 -14.81 45.40 17.45
CA VAL A 18 -15.69 46.56 17.18
C VAL A 18 -16.88 46.59 18.13
N THR A 19 -17.56 45.47 18.35
CA THR A 19 -18.68 45.40 19.31
C THR A 19 -18.23 45.53 20.76
N SER A 20 -17.05 45.02 21.13
CA SER A 20 -16.46 45.20 22.46
C SER A 20 -16.17 46.67 22.78
N VAL A 21 -15.67 47.42 21.79
CA VAL A 21 -15.42 48.86 21.92
C VAL A 21 -16.73 49.63 22.06
N VAL A 22 -17.77 49.27 21.30
CA VAL A 22 -19.12 49.86 21.39
C VAL A 22 -19.78 49.54 22.74
N LEU A 23 -19.62 48.32 23.26
CA LEU A 23 -20.18 47.88 24.54
C LEU A 23 -19.47 48.47 25.75
N ARG A 24 -18.18 48.84 25.65
CA ARG A 24 -17.46 49.55 26.72
C ARG A 24 -18.05 50.94 27.01
N HIS A 25 -18.89 51.48 26.12
CA HIS A 25 -19.62 52.73 26.30
C HIS A 25 -21.07 52.53 26.78
N ALA A 26 -21.54 51.30 26.97
CA ALA A 26 -22.88 50.98 27.46
C ALA A 26 -22.82 50.31 28.85
N PRO A 27 -23.64 50.73 29.84
CA PRO A 27 -23.56 50.19 31.20
C PRO A 27 -24.35 48.88 31.31
N TYR A 28 -23.66 47.73 31.30
CA TYR A 28 -24.28 46.42 31.53
C TYR A 28 -23.55 45.58 32.61
N THR A 29 -24.32 44.74 33.29
CA THR A 29 -23.94 43.92 34.45
C THR A 29 -23.05 42.71 34.11
N SER A 30 -22.11 42.36 35.00
CA SER A 30 -21.04 41.36 34.82
C SER A 30 -21.47 39.94 34.40
N THR A 31 -22.74 39.56 34.63
CA THR A 31 -23.29 38.24 34.28
C THR A 31 -23.59 38.12 32.78
N GLU A 32 -24.04 39.20 32.15
CA GLU A 32 -24.24 39.25 30.70
C GLU A 32 -22.91 39.17 29.98
N THR A 33 -21.84 39.74 30.59
CA THR A 33 -20.49 39.66 30.02
C THR A 33 -19.91 38.26 29.95
N ALA A 34 -20.17 37.41 30.95
CA ALA A 34 -19.67 36.04 30.97
C ALA A 34 -20.37 35.15 29.92
N THR A 35 -21.67 35.38 29.72
CA THR A 35 -22.50 34.55 28.84
C THR A 35 -22.14 34.73 27.37
N TRP A 36 -21.80 35.96 26.92
CA TRP A 36 -21.37 36.19 25.54
C TRP A 36 -19.95 35.67 25.27
N VAL A 37 -19.02 35.81 26.23
CA VAL A 37 -17.67 35.25 26.11
C VAL A 37 -17.74 33.74 25.99
N GLN A 38 -18.61 33.09 26.76
CA GLN A 38 -18.85 31.65 26.68
C GLN A 38 -19.41 31.22 25.31
N ALA A 39 -20.31 32.00 24.73
CA ALA A 39 -20.85 31.75 23.39
C ALA A 39 -19.78 31.87 22.29
N ILE A 40 -18.83 32.80 22.41
CA ILE A 40 -17.71 32.91 21.47
C ILE A 40 -16.73 31.76 21.66
N ALA A 41 -16.40 31.42 22.92
CA ALA A 41 -15.50 30.32 23.24
C ALA A 41 -16.03 28.98 22.70
N SER A 42 -17.34 28.73 22.78
CA SER A 42 -17.94 27.51 22.25
C SER A 42 -17.87 27.43 20.72
N VAL A 43 -18.10 28.54 20.00
CA VAL A 43 -17.99 28.60 18.54
C VAL A 43 -16.54 28.37 18.09
N VAL A 44 -15.56 28.98 18.76
CA VAL A 44 -14.14 28.76 18.48
C VAL A 44 -13.73 27.31 18.78
N ALA A 45 -14.20 26.72 19.88
CA ALA A 45 -13.90 25.34 20.24
C ALA A 45 -14.49 24.33 19.25
N ILE A 46 -15.73 24.53 18.79
CA ILE A 46 -16.37 23.70 17.76
C ILE A 46 -15.61 23.78 16.44
N TRP A 47 -15.17 24.98 16.04
CA TRP A 47 -14.37 25.16 14.82
C TRP A 47 -12.97 24.54 14.93
N TRP A 48 -12.29 24.71 16.07
CA TRP A 48 -10.99 24.10 16.33
C TRP A 48 -11.10 22.58 16.32
N SER A 49 -12.15 22.03 16.93
CA SER A 49 -12.44 20.59 16.92
C SER A 49 -12.71 20.10 15.50
N GLY A 50 -13.50 20.83 14.71
CA GLY A 50 -13.79 20.45 13.32
C GLY A 50 -12.58 20.55 12.38
N SER A 51 -11.76 21.58 12.51
CA SER A 51 -10.53 21.76 11.70
C SER A 51 -9.45 20.74 12.09
N SER A 52 -9.29 20.47 13.39
CA SER A 52 -8.36 19.44 13.90
C SER A 52 -8.81 18.04 13.51
N ALA A 53 -10.11 17.73 13.61
CA ALA A 53 -10.66 16.46 13.15
C ALA A 53 -10.45 16.24 11.65
N ARG A 54 -10.63 17.28 10.83
CA ARG A 54 -10.36 17.20 9.38
C ARG A 54 -8.88 16.99 9.07
N ARG A 55 -7.96 17.62 9.81
CA ARG A 55 -6.50 17.40 9.66
C ARG A 55 -6.14 15.98 10.07
N LEU A 56 -6.56 15.55 11.25
CA LEU A 56 -6.33 14.20 11.76
C LEU A 56 -6.90 13.13 10.81
N GLN A 57 -8.09 13.34 10.25
CA GLN A 57 -8.68 12.42 9.30
C GLN A 57 -7.85 12.32 8.00
N ARG A 58 -7.30 13.44 7.50
CA ARG A 58 -6.40 13.41 6.33
C ARG A 58 -5.11 12.66 6.63
N ASP A 59 -4.53 12.89 7.80
CA ASP A 59 -3.29 12.23 8.22
C ASP A 59 -3.49 10.72 8.38
N ILE A 60 -4.59 10.30 9.01
CA ILE A 60 -4.97 8.88 9.13
C ILE A 60 -5.18 8.26 7.75
N GLN A 61 -5.85 8.95 6.83
CA GLN A 61 -6.06 8.45 5.48
C GLN A 61 -4.73 8.29 4.75
N ARG A 62 -3.85 9.30 4.80
CA ARG A 62 -2.50 9.24 4.21
C ARG A 62 -1.69 8.07 4.77
N GLN A 63 -1.68 7.90 6.08
CA GLN A 63 -0.98 6.80 6.73
C GLN A 63 -1.52 5.45 6.27
N LYS A 64 -2.85 5.27 6.19
CA LYS A 64 -3.46 4.05 5.67
C LYS A 64 -3.00 3.74 4.24
N ARG A 65 -2.86 4.77 3.40
CA ARG A 65 -2.39 4.59 2.01
C ARG A 65 -0.96 4.08 1.95
N ILE A 66 -0.08 4.69 2.73
CA ILE A 66 1.34 4.32 2.83
C ILE A 66 1.46 2.88 3.36
N THR A 67 0.77 2.56 4.47
CA THR A 67 0.82 1.22 5.06
C THR A 67 0.34 0.13 4.09
N ARG A 68 -0.75 0.38 3.34
CA ARG A 68 -1.25 -0.57 2.34
C ARG A 68 -0.26 -0.77 1.19
N ALA A 69 0.29 0.31 0.64
CA ALA A 69 1.28 0.23 -0.43
C ALA A 69 2.56 -0.48 0.06
N GLY A 70 3.01 -0.18 1.29
CA GLY A 70 4.13 -0.86 1.93
C GLY A 70 3.90 -2.36 2.10
N ALA A 71 2.71 -2.77 2.58
CA ALA A 71 2.38 -4.19 2.70
C ALA A 71 2.44 -4.93 1.35
N VAL A 72 1.98 -4.29 0.26
CA VAL A 72 2.06 -4.86 -1.09
C VAL A 72 3.52 -4.99 -1.56
N VAL A 73 4.38 -4.01 -1.27
CA VAL A 73 5.82 -4.06 -1.59
C VAL A 73 6.51 -5.19 -0.82
N GLU A 74 6.15 -5.41 0.44
CA GLU A 74 6.69 -6.53 1.24
C GLU A 74 6.25 -7.88 0.66
N ILE A 75 4.99 -8.03 0.24
CA ILE A 75 4.52 -9.24 -0.46
C ILE A 75 5.28 -9.46 -1.76
N ALA A 76 5.50 -8.41 -2.56
CA ALA A 76 6.29 -8.50 -3.80
C ALA A 76 7.75 -8.88 -3.52
N THR A 77 8.32 -8.40 -2.43
CA THR A 77 9.67 -8.74 -1.98
C THR A 77 9.74 -10.22 -1.57
N ALA A 78 8.76 -10.71 -0.81
CA ALA A 78 8.65 -12.12 -0.46
C ALA A 78 8.49 -13.02 -1.70
N ALA A 79 7.66 -12.62 -2.66
CA ALA A 79 7.48 -13.35 -3.92
C ALA A 79 8.77 -13.41 -4.76
N TRP A 80 9.54 -12.33 -4.81
CA TRP A 80 10.85 -12.32 -5.48
C TRP A 80 11.87 -13.22 -4.75
N ASN A 81 11.91 -13.16 -3.42
CA ASN A 81 12.78 -14.01 -2.61
C ASN A 81 12.45 -15.49 -2.84
N LEU A 82 11.16 -15.84 -2.87
CA LEU A 82 10.71 -17.20 -3.16
C LEU A 82 11.07 -17.63 -4.58
N ALA A 83 10.82 -16.79 -5.59
CA ALA A 83 11.23 -17.09 -6.97
C ALA A 83 12.75 -17.27 -7.09
N SER A 84 13.53 -16.50 -6.34
CA SER A 84 14.98 -16.66 -6.27
C SER A 84 15.36 -17.97 -5.60
N HIS A 85 14.68 -18.35 -4.52
CA HIS A 85 14.87 -19.62 -3.83
C HIS A 85 14.56 -20.83 -4.73
N VAL A 86 13.50 -20.75 -5.54
CA VAL A 86 13.16 -21.81 -6.50
C VAL A 86 14.27 -22.00 -7.53
N VAL A 87 14.79 -20.90 -8.08
CA VAL A 87 15.90 -20.95 -9.05
C VAL A 87 17.17 -21.54 -8.43
N THR A 88 17.45 -21.26 -7.16
CA THR A 88 18.63 -21.83 -6.48
C THR A 88 18.43 -23.29 -6.06
N GLN A 89 17.20 -23.72 -5.78
CA GLN A 89 16.88 -25.12 -5.45
C GLN A 89 16.87 -26.03 -6.67
N LEU A 90 16.53 -25.48 -7.85
CA LEU A 90 16.46 -26.19 -9.13
C LEU A 90 17.48 -25.63 -10.14
N PRO A 91 18.79 -25.72 -9.86
CA PRO A 91 19.83 -25.10 -10.71
C PRO A 91 20.04 -25.83 -12.04
N ASP A 92 19.72 -27.12 -12.10
CA ASP A 92 20.00 -27.98 -13.24
C ASP A 92 19.00 -29.13 -13.36
N ARG A 93 19.15 -29.90 -14.45
CA ARG A 93 18.31 -31.05 -14.78
C ARG A 93 18.34 -32.12 -13.68
N GLU A 94 19.50 -32.37 -13.08
CA GLU A 94 19.65 -33.41 -12.07
C GLU A 94 18.86 -33.07 -10.81
N ALA A 95 18.93 -31.82 -10.35
CA ALA A 95 18.16 -31.34 -9.21
C ALA A 95 16.65 -31.49 -9.43
N VAL A 96 16.14 -31.14 -10.61
CA VAL A 96 14.72 -31.33 -10.96
C VAL A 96 14.33 -32.80 -10.93
N GLN A 97 15.18 -33.69 -11.45
CA GLN A 97 14.91 -35.13 -11.44
C GLN A 97 14.95 -35.72 -10.03
N GLN A 98 15.91 -35.32 -9.19
CA GLN A 98 15.98 -35.75 -7.78
C GLN A 98 14.72 -35.31 -7.02
N VAL A 99 14.26 -34.07 -7.21
CA VAL A 99 13.01 -33.59 -6.61
C VAL A 99 11.80 -34.36 -7.15
N GLY A 100 11.70 -34.55 -8.46
CA GLY A 100 10.61 -35.30 -9.10
C GLY A 100 10.55 -36.78 -8.70
N ARG A 101 11.66 -37.37 -8.25
CA ARG A 101 11.73 -38.74 -7.69
C ARG A 101 11.49 -38.80 -6.18
N GLY A 102 11.41 -37.65 -5.50
CA GLY A 102 11.31 -37.57 -4.05
C GLY A 102 12.64 -37.81 -3.31
N GLU A 103 13.77 -37.78 -4.02
CA GLU A 103 15.13 -37.95 -3.45
C GLU A 103 15.62 -36.65 -2.78
N ARG A 104 15.09 -35.49 -3.21
CA ARG A 104 15.39 -34.18 -2.65
C ARG A 104 14.10 -33.45 -2.29
N HIS A 105 14.07 -32.86 -1.09
CA HIS A 105 12.95 -32.04 -0.66
C HIS A 105 12.92 -30.69 -1.40
N PHE A 106 11.72 -30.27 -1.79
CA PHE A 106 11.43 -28.96 -2.37
C PHE A 106 10.10 -28.47 -1.79
N ASP A 107 10.09 -27.26 -1.24
CA ASP A 107 8.90 -26.70 -0.59
C ASP A 107 7.90 -26.13 -1.62
N TYR A 108 7.26 -27.03 -2.36
CA TYR A 108 6.19 -26.68 -3.28
C TYR A 108 4.97 -26.04 -2.59
N PRO A 109 4.55 -26.46 -1.37
CA PRO A 109 3.49 -25.77 -0.63
C PRO A 109 3.75 -24.27 -0.43
N GLU A 110 4.99 -23.84 -0.22
CA GLU A 110 5.33 -22.41 -0.10
C GLU A 110 4.98 -21.60 -1.36
N LEU A 111 5.18 -22.18 -2.56
CA LEU A 111 4.76 -21.56 -3.83
C LEU A 111 3.24 -21.43 -3.95
N GLN A 112 2.50 -22.45 -3.53
CA GLN A 112 1.03 -22.39 -3.49
C GLN A 112 0.53 -21.32 -2.53
N GLU A 113 1.16 -21.21 -1.36
CA GLU A 113 0.77 -20.23 -0.36
C GLU A 113 1.07 -18.80 -0.85
N MET A 114 2.20 -18.58 -1.51
CA MET A 114 2.52 -17.28 -2.12
C MET A 114 1.48 -16.90 -3.19
N GLU A 115 1.05 -17.84 -4.03
CA GLU A 115 -0.04 -17.59 -4.99
C GLU A 115 -1.31 -17.14 -4.26
N ARG A 116 -1.74 -17.87 -3.23
CA ARG A 116 -2.93 -17.51 -2.43
C ARG A 116 -2.82 -16.12 -1.80
N VAL A 117 -1.66 -15.80 -1.22
CA VAL A 117 -1.40 -14.47 -0.64
C VAL A 117 -1.56 -13.39 -1.71
N THR A 118 -0.95 -13.54 -2.89
CA THR A 118 -1.06 -12.55 -3.96
C THR A 118 -2.50 -12.38 -4.49
N VAL A 119 -3.26 -13.47 -4.62
CA VAL A 119 -4.67 -13.44 -5.02
C VAL A 119 -5.56 -12.77 -3.96
N SER A 120 -5.19 -12.88 -2.68
CA SER A 120 -5.98 -12.32 -1.57
C SER A 120 -5.86 -10.80 -1.42
N ILE A 121 -4.94 -10.14 -2.15
CA ILE A 121 -4.75 -8.69 -2.06
C ILE A 121 -6.03 -7.98 -2.55
N PRO A 122 -6.69 -7.17 -1.71
CA PRO A 122 -7.91 -6.47 -2.10
C PRO A 122 -7.56 -5.33 -3.08
N LEU A 123 -7.69 -5.61 -4.39
CA LEU A 123 -7.32 -4.65 -5.45
C LEU A 123 -8.09 -3.32 -5.35
N HIS A 124 -9.34 -3.34 -4.88
CA HIS A 124 -10.18 -2.16 -4.71
C HIS A 124 -9.69 -1.22 -3.60
N ASP A 125 -8.83 -1.71 -2.70
CA ASP A 125 -8.25 -0.96 -1.60
C ASP A 125 -6.93 -0.25 -1.97
N LEU A 126 -6.43 -0.50 -3.19
CA LEU A 126 -5.19 0.09 -3.71
C LEU A 126 -5.45 1.50 -4.25
N ASN A 127 -4.56 2.41 -3.90
CA ASN A 127 -4.79 3.86 -4.09
C ASN A 127 -4.51 4.36 -5.50
N THR A 128 -3.74 3.61 -6.30
CA THR A 128 -3.38 4.01 -7.66
C THR A 128 -3.69 2.88 -8.65
N PRO A 129 -4.20 3.20 -9.86
CA PRO A 129 -4.40 2.21 -10.92
C PRO A 129 -3.11 1.46 -11.28
N GLU A 130 -1.96 2.13 -11.17
CA GLU A 130 -0.66 1.51 -11.43
C GLU A 130 -0.32 0.43 -10.40
N LEU A 131 -0.59 0.65 -9.10
CA LEU A 131 -0.43 -0.39 -8.08
C LEU A 131 -1.34 -1.59 -8.34
N VAL A 132 -2.60 -1.36 -8.75
CA VAL A 132 -3.52 -2.44 -9.14
C VAL A 132 -2.91 -3.27 -10.28
N ARG A 133 -2.45 -2.61 -11.34
CA ARG A 133 -1.83 -3.26 -12.50
C ARG A 133 -0.61 -4.08 -12.10
N LEU A 134 0.26 -3.53 -11.25
CA LEU A 134 1.46 -4.21 -10.76
C LEU A 134 1.11 -5.45 -9.90
N VAL A 135 0.11 -5.37 -9.03
CA VAL A 135 -0.34 -6.53 -8.23
C VAL A 135 -0.92 -7.62 -9.12
N MET A 136 -1.70 -7.27 -10.14
CA MET A 136 -2.21 -8.24 -11.11
C MET A 136 -1.06 -8.93 -11.87
N MET A 137 -0.04 -8.17 -12.28
CA MET A 137 1.16 -8.74 -12.90
C MET A 137 1.88 -9.69 -11.95
N LEU A 138 2.11 -9.29 -10.69
CA LEU A 138 2.76 -10.13 -9.68
C LEU A 138 2.01 -11.46 -9.52
N THR A 139 0.69 -11.37 -9.33
CA THR A 139 -0.19 -12.54 -9.16
C THR A 139 -0.08 -13.49 -10.36
N ALA A 140 -0.11 -12.94 -11.59
CA ALA A 140 0.03 -13.73 -12.80
C ALA A 140 1.41 -14.39 -12.88
N THR A 141 2.48 -13.68 -12.55
CA THR A 141 3.85 -14.20 -12.58
C THR A 141 4.05 -15.31 -11.54
N VAL A 142 3.58 -15.13 -10.31
CA VAL A 142 3.67 -16.15 -9.24
C VAL A 142 2.89 -17.42 -9.62
N ARG A 143 1.67 -17.26 -10.15
CA ARG A 143 0.88 -18.39 -10.63
C ARG A 143 1.60 -19.16 -11.75
N GLN A 144 2.10 -18.43 -12.77
CA GLN A 144 2.83 -19.06 -13.87
C GLN A 144 4.11 -19.77 -13.40
N LEU A 145 4.82 -19.18 -12.43
CA LEU A 145 5.98 -19.81 -11.80
C LEU A 145 5.59 -21.15 -11.17
N ARG A 146 4.54 -21.17 -10.34
CA ARG A 146 4.04 -22.41 -9.72
C ARG A 146 3.65 -23.44 -10.78
N GLU A 147 2.87 -23.05 -11.78
CA GLU A 147 2.40 -23.94 -12.85
C GLU A 147 3.57 -24.54 -13.64
N LYS A 148 4.60 -23.75 -13.96
CA LYS A 148 5.79 -24.23 -14.67
C LYS A 148 6.61 -25.20 -13.84
N VAL A 149 6.80 -24.91 -12.54
CA VAL A 149 7.50 -25.82 -11.62
C VAL A 149 6.72 -27.13 -11.48
N ASP A 150 5.41 -27.05 -11.25
CA ASP A 150 4.53 -28.22 -11.12
C ASP A 150 4.57 -29.11 -12.36
N PHE A 151 4.39 -28.50 -13.54
CA PHE A 151 4.48 -29.19 -14.82
C PHE A 151 5.83 -29.87 -15.00
N MET A 152 6.92 -29.17 -14.69
CA MET A 152 8.26 -29.72 -14.84
C MET A 152 8.51 -30.89 -13.87
N LEU A 153 8.10 -30.77 -12.61
CA LEU A 153 8.24 -31.84 -11.63
C LEU A 153 7.38 -33.07 -11.97
N ALA A 154 6.17 -32.87 -12.49
CA ALA A 154 5.29 -33.96 -12.89
C ALA A 154 5.80 -34.70 -14.14
N ASN A 155 6.39 -33.99 -15.10
CA ASN A 155 6.76 -34.53 -16.42
C ASN A 155 8.28 -34.71 -16.63
N HIS A 156 9.10 -34.56 -15.59
CA HIS A 156 10.57 -34.55 -15.67
C HIS A 156 11.24 -35.73 -16.41
N ARG A 157 10.52 -36.86 -16.58
CA ARG A 157 11.01 -38.05 -17.29
C ARG A 157 10.80 -37.99 -18.80
N GLU A 158 9.82 -37.21 -19.24
CA GLU A 158 9.40 -37.09 -20.65
C GLU A 158 10.03 -35.87 -21.33
N ILE A 159 10.56 -34.93 -20.52
CA ILE A 159 11.21 -33.71 -20.98
C ILE A 159 12.62 -34.01 -21.49
N ASP A 160 12.93 -33.53 -22.69
CA ASP A 160 14.25 -33.60 -23.31
C ASP A 160 15.16 -32.44 -22.86
N GLY A 161 16.42 -32.45 -23.32
CA GLY A 161 17.39 -31.42 -22.94
C GLY A 161 16.94 -29.99 -23.27
N ALA A 162 16.34 -29.79 -24.44
CA ALA A 162 15.85 -28.48 -24.88
C ALA A 162 14.71 -27.96 -23.98
N GLY A 163 13.79 -28.84 -23.57
CA GLY A 163 12.71 -28.47 -22.65
C GLY A 163 13.22 -28.06 -21.26
N PHE A 164 14.30 -28.68 -20.77
CA PHE A 164 14.96 -28.25 -19.53
C PHE A 164 15.61 -26.87 -19.67
N GLU A 165 16.32 -26.62 -20.77
CA GLU A 165 16.93 -25.31 -21.04
C GLU A 165 15.88 -24.19 -21.10
N GLU A 166 14.78 -24.42 -21.80
CA GLU A 166 13.66 -23.47 -21.88
C GLU A 166 13.04 -23.21 -20.50
N PHE A 167 12.90 -24.25 -19.68
CA PHE A 167 12.39 -24.12 -18.31
C PHE A 167 13.30 -23.26 -17.44
N PHE A 168 14.61 -23.53 -17.39
CA PHE A 168 15.53 -22.72 -16.56
C PHE A 168 15.60 -21.27 -17.04
N LYS A 169 15.58 -21.05 -18.36
CA LYS A 169 15.47 -19.71 -18.93
C LYS A 169 14.19 -19.01 -18.48
N THR A 170 13.05 -19.70 -18.54
CA THR A 170 11.75 -19.17 -18.13
C THR A 170 11.71 -18.86 -16.63
N LEU A 171 12.23 -19.74 -15.76
CA LEU A 171 12.34 -19.47 -14.33
C LEU A 171 13.19 -18.21 -14.04
N GLY A 172 14.32 -18.08 -14.73
CA GLY A 172 15.17 -16.89 -14.62
C GLY A 172 14.46 -15.60 -15.04
N GLN A 173 13.66 -15.66 -16.11
CA GLN A 173 12.84 -14.54 -16.57
C GLN A 173 11.72 -14.19 -15.57
N MET A 174 11.03 -15.18 -15.01
CA MET A 174 9.98 -14.97 -14.00
C MET A 174 10.54 -14.37 -12.71
N ARG A 175 11.70 -14.85 -12.23
CA ARG A 175 12.41 -14.24 -11.10
C ARG A 175 12.72 -12.77 -11.35
N SER A 176 13.25 -12.45 -12.53
CA SER A 176 13.56 -11.07 -12.92
C SER A 176 12.29 -10.21 -13.04
N ALA A 177 11.18 -10.78 -13.52
CA ALA A 177 9.89 -10.10 -13.58
C ALA A 177 9.36 -9.76 -12.17
N CYS A 178 9.46 -10.67 -11.20
CA CYS A 178 9.10 -10.38 -9.81
C CYS A 178 9.95 -9.22 -9.24
N LEU A 179 11.25 -9.18 -9.55
CA LEU A 179 12.12 -8.08 -9.12
C LEU A 179 11.73 -6.74 -9.75
N ASP A 180 11.47 -6.71 -11.06
CA ASP A 180 11.02 -5.49 -11.76
C ASP A 180 9.70 -4.97 -11.17
N ILE A 181 8.73 -5.86 -11.00
CA ILE A 181 7.42 -5.50 -10.43
C ILE A 181 7.59 -4.95 -9.01
N ARG A 182 8.39 -5.59 -8.16
CA ARG A 182 8.71 -5.12 -6.81
C ARG A 182 9.33 -3.71 -6.83
N ASN A 183 10.33 -3.47 -7.69
CA ASN A 183 10.99 -2.18 -7.77
C ASN A 183 10.00 -1.07 -8.18
N ARG A 184 9.13 -1.34 -9.16
CA ARG A 184 8.09 -0.41 -9.60
C ARG A 184 7.04 -0.15 -8.52
N MET A 185 6.68 -1.15 -7.72
CA MET A 185 5.79 -0.95 -6.57
C MET A 185 6.45 -0.07 -5.50
N ALA A 186 7.76 -0.23 -5.27
CA ALA A 186 8.52 0.61 -4.34
C ALA A 186 8.60 2.07 -4.82
N GLU A 187 8.76 2.30 -6.13
CA GLU A 187 8.67 3.64 -6.72
C GLU A 187 7.28 4.27 -6.51
N GLN A 188 6.21 3.50 -6.66
CA GLN A 188 4.85 3.97 -6.37
C GLN A 188 4.66 4.31 -4.89
N LEU A 189 5.23 3.52 -3.98
CA LEU A 189 5.22 3.81 -2.54
C LEU A 189 5.91 5.15 -2.24
N ALA A 190 7.13 5.35 -2.76
CA ALA A 190 7.86 6.61 -2.59
C ALA A 190 7.08 7.81 -3.14
N ALA A 191 6.41 7.65 -4.28
CA ALA A 191 5.55 8.69 -4.84
C ALA A 191 4.36 9.05 -3.92
N ILE A 192 3.77 8.06 -3.24
CA ILE A 192 2.67 8.29 -2.27
C ILE A 192 3.21 8.98 -1.01
N GLU A 193 4.39 8.60 -0.53
CA GLU A 193 5.02 9.21 0.65
C GLU A 193 5.39 10.69 0.45
N HIS A 194 5.67 11.09 -0.79
CA HIS A 194 5.98 12.47 -1.15
C HIS A 194 4.77 13.31 -1.60
N SER A 195 3.58 12.70 -1.72
CA SER A 195 2.30 13.37 -2.02
C SER A 195 1.58 13.89 -0.78
#